data_AF-A0A5C7FYI0-F1
#
_entry.id   AF-A0A5C7FYI0-F1
#
_cell.length_a   1.000
_cell.length_b   1.000
_cell.length_c   1.000
_cell.angle_alpha   90.00
_cell.angle_beta   90.00
_cell.angle_gamma   90.00
#
_symmetry.space_group_name_H-M   'P 1'
#
loop_
_entity.id
_entity.type
_entity.pdbx_description
1 polymer ?
#
loop_
_entity_poly.entity_id
_entity_poly.type
_entity_poly.pdbx_seq_one_letter_code
_entity_poly.pdbx_strand_id
1 'polypeptide(L)'
;MTGEQFVRDMRPLPDSDLASIRRERAMGYMDGVMDGTVGLLWCPAGQHVGHELSYLAAEQMETLPADQLKKGAAPLIVAALAKIYPCPTKERMS
;
A
#
# COMPACT_ATOMS: atom_id res chain seq x y z
N MET A 1 -8.80 8.84 -1.48
CA MET A 1 -8.88 7.53 -2.16
C MET A 1 -9.39 6.49 -1.14
N THR A 2 -10.40 5.69 -1.50
CA THR A 2 -10.85 4.55 -0.68
C THR A 2 -10.01 3.31 -0.97
N GLY A 3 -10.04 2.31 -0.06
CA GLY A 3 -9.37 1.03 -0.30
C GLY A 3 -9.88 0.33 -1.55
N GLU A 4 -11.20 0.34 -1.77
CA GLU A 4 -11.85 -0.20 -2.97
C GLU A 4 -11.33 0.47 -4.25
N GLN A 5 -11.21 1.80 -4.25
CA GLN A 5 -10.68 2.52 -5.41
C GLN A 5 -9.22 2.18 -5.67
N PHE A 6 -8.40 2.07 -4.62
CA PHE A 6 -7.00 1.68 -4.74
C PHE A 6 -6.86 0.27 -5.33
N VAL A 7 -7.58 -0.72 -4.80
CA VAL A 7 -7.57 -2.11 -5.30
C VAL A 7 -8.00 -2.17 -6.76
N ARG A 8 -9.12 -1.53 -7.11
CA ARG A 8 -9.63 -1.49 -8.47
C ARG A 8 -8.65 -0.86 -9.45
N ASP A 9 -7.98 0.23 -9.05
CA ASP A 9 -7.07 0.96 -9.93
C ASP A 9 -5.68 0.25 -10.03
N MET A 10 -5.33 -0.65 -9.08
CA MET A 10 -4.03 -1.34 -9.02
C MET A 10 -4.01 -2.81 -9.46
N ARG A 11 -5.09 -3.59 -9.29
CA ARG A 11 -5.06 -5.05 -9.53
C ARG A 11 -5.18 -5.43 -11.01
N PRO A 12 -6.17 -4.94 -11.78
CA PRO A 12 -6.26 -5.25 -13.19
C PRO A 12 -5.09 -4.64 -13.97
N LEU A 13 -4.63 -5.33 -15.01
CA LEU A 13 -3.84 -4.67 -16.04
C LEU A 13 -4.73 -3.65 -16.76
N PRO A 14 -4.22 -2.44 -17.03
CA PRO A 14 -5.02 -1.43 -17.69
C PRO A 14 -5.34 -1.87 -19.13
N ASP A 15 -6.61 -1.85 -19.48
CA ASP A 15 -7.15 -2.21 -20.80
C ASP A 15 -7.41 -0.98 -21.69
N SER A 16 -7.15 0.21 -21.15
CA SER A 16 -7.47 1.50 -21.75
C SER A 16 -6.57 2.59 -21.17
N ASP A 17 -6.40 3.69 -21.91
CA ASP A 17 -5.62 4.85 -21.46
C ASP A 17 -6.15 5.42 -20.14
N LEU A 18 -7.48 5.43 -19.97
CA LEU A 18 -8.11 5.85 -18.73
C LEU A 18 -7.77 4.92 -17.57
N ALA A 19 -7.70 3.61 -17.79
CA ALA A 19 -7.25 2.66 -16.77
C ALA A 19 -5.78 2.87 -16.42
N SER A 20 -4.91 3.13 -17.41
CA SER A 20 -3.50 3.46 -17.19
C SER A 20 -3.32 4.72 -16.34
N ILE A 21 -4.03 5.80 -16.65
CA ILE A 21 -3.97 7.05 -15.88
C ILE A 21 -4.46 6.84 -14.44
N ARG A 22 -5.52 6.06 -14.23
CA ARG A 22 -6.02 5.72 -12.88
C ARG A 22 -4.97 4.94 -12.08
N ARG A 23 -4.29 4.00 -12.74
CA ARG A 23 -3.20 3.22 -12.15
C ARG A 23 -2.03 4.09 -11.72
N GLU A 24 -1.53 4.95 -12.61
CA GLU A 24 -0.46 5.91 -12.30
C GLU A 24 -0.82 6.80 -11.11
N ARG A 25 -2.05 7.30 -11.06
CA ARG A 25 -2.56 8.06 -9.91
C ARG A 25 -2.56 7.24 -8.61
N ALA A 26 -2.90 5.96 -8.67
CA ALA A 26 -2.87 5.08 -7.50
C ALA A 26 -1.43 4.79 -7.03
N MET A 27 -0.48 4.65 -7.96
CA MET A 27 0.94 4.53 -7.64
C MET A 27 1.48 5.82 -6.98
N GLY A 28 1.19 7.00 -7.54
CA GLY A 28 1.59 8.26 -6.91
C GLY A 28 0.92 8.49 -5.53
N TYR A 29 -0.31 8.00 -5.34
CA TYR A 29 -0.95 8.00 -4.02
C TYR A 29 -0.20 7.09 -3.02
N MET A 30 0.22 5.90 -3.47
CA MET A 30 1.04 4.99 -2.68
C MET A 30 2.36 5.64 -2.27
N ASP A 31 3.06 6.28 -3.20
CA ASP A 31 4.33 6.97 -2.93
C ASP A 31 4.17 8.02 -1.82
N GLY A 32 3.13 8.85 -1.91
CA GLY A 32 2.83 9.82 -0.86
C GLY A 32 2.52 9.20 0.51
N VAL A 33 1.86 8.03 0.54
CA VAL A 33 1.64 7.29 1.79
C VAL A 33 2.95 6.73 2.33
N MET A 34 3.79 6.15 1.47
CA MET A 34 5.10 5.60 1.86
C MET A 34 5.99 6.69 2.45
N ASP A 35 6.18 7.80 1.74
CA ASP A 35 7.01 8.93 2.18
C ASP A 35 6.56 9.49 3.52
N GLY A 36 5.24 9.59 3.74
CA GLY A 36 4.68 10.13 4.98
C GLY A 36 4.73 9.18 6.18
N THR A 37 5.05 7.90 6.00
CA THR A 37 4.87 6.88 7.05
C THR A 37 6.06 5.94 7.26
N VAL A 38 7.00 5.88 6.31
CA VAL A 38 8.21 5.06 6.40
C VAL A 38 9.05 5.44 7.61
N GLY A 39 9.58 4.45 8.33
CA GLY A 39 10.37 4.64 9.54
C GLY A 39 9.53 5.00 10.79
N LEU A 40 8.23 5.27 10.63
CA LEU A 40 7.32 5.61 11.72
C LEU A 40 6.31 4.51 11.99
N LEU A 41 5.61 4.06 10.94
CA LEU A 41 4.52 3.08 11.04
C LEU A 41 4.88 1.73 10.41
N TRP A 42 5.89 1.71 9.54
CA TRP A 42 6.48 0.52 8.93
C TRP A 42 7.95 0.82 8.60
N CYS A 43 8.82 -0.18 8.65
CA CYS A 43 10.27 0.02 8.56
C CYS A 43 10.90 -1.04 7.65
N PRO A 44 11.44 -0.67 6.47
CA PRO A 44 12.10 -1.63 5.58
C PRO A 44 13.40 -2.20 6.16
N ALA A 45 13.99 -1.59 7.21
CA ALA A 45 15.16 -2.10 7.93
C ALA A 45 16.35 -2.52 7.02
N GLY A 46 16.62 -1.73 5.98
CA GLY A 46 17.68 -2.02 5.00
C GLY A 46 17.30 -3.00 3.89
N GLN A 47 16.06 -3.51 3.89
CA GLN A 47 15.53 -4.31 2.79
C GLN A 47 15.19 -3.42 1.59
N HIS A 48 15.43 -3.95 0.39
CA HIS A 48 14.99 -3.31 -0.83
C HIS A 48 13.46 -3.31 -0.88
N VAL A 49 12.88 -2.12 -1.01
CA VAL A 49 11.45 -1.95 -1.27
C VAL A 49 11.25 -1.96 -2.78
N GLY A 50 10.79 -3.09 -3.29
CA GLY A 50 10.54 -3.26 -4.73
C GLY A 50 9.37 -2.41 -5.21
N HIS A 51 9.38 -2.04 -6.49
CA HIS A 51 8.29 -1.27 -7.13
C HIS A 51 6.96 -2.06 -7.15
N GLU A 52 7.04 -3.37 -6.96
CA GLU A 52 5.90 -4.28 -6.78
C GLU A 52 5.13 -4.05 -5.47
N LEU A 53 5.63 -3.24 -4.54
CA LEU A 53 5.01 -3.06 -3.23
C LEU A 53 3.55 -2.55 -3.33
N SER A 54 3.27 -1.69 -4.31
CA SER A 54 1.92 -1.21 -4.59
C SER A 54 0.96 -2.34 -4.98
N TYR A 55 1.45 -3.35 -5.73
CA TYR A 55 0.69 -4.54 -6.11
C TYR A 55 0.46 -5.46 -4.91
N LEU A 56 1.50 -5.68 -4.10
CA LEU A 56 1.41 -6.49 -2.88
C LEU A 56 0.43 -5.88 -1.86
N ALA A 57 0.45 -4.57 -1.68
CA ALA A 57 -0.50 -3.87 -0.83
C ALA A 57 -1.94 -4.03 -1.35
N ALA A 58 -2.16 -3.84 -2.66
CA ALA A 58 -3.46 -4.01 -3.28
C ALA A 58 -3.98 -5.45 -3.15
N GLU A 59 -3.12 -6.45 -3.29
CA GLU A 59 -3.45 -7.87 -3.12
C GLU A 59 -3.92 -8.19 -1.69
N GLN A 60 -3.18 -7.71 -0.68
CA GLN A 60 -3.60 -7.90 0.70
C GLN A 60 -4.95 -7.22 0.99
N MET A 61 -5.15 -6.02 0.42
CA MET A 61 -6.39 -5.27 0.57
C MET A 61 -7.58 -5.96 -0.11
N GLU A 62 -7.39 -6.64 -1.25
CA GLU A 62 -8.45 -7.35 -1.98
C GLU A 62 -9.16 -8.42 -1.13
N THR A 63 -8.47 -8.99 -0.14
CA THR A 63 -9.03 -9.97 0.81
C THR A 63 -9.87 -9.36 1.94
N LEU A 64 -9.89 -8.03 2.07
CA LEU A 64 -10.61 -7.36 3.14
C LEU A 64 -12.13 -7.35 2.89
N PRO A 65 -12.95 -7.37 3.95
CA PRO A 65 -14.38 -7.15 3.84
C PRO A 65 -14.74 -5.84 3.12
N ALA A 66 -15.82 -5.86 2.35
CA ALA A 66 -16.25 -4.72 1.52
C ALA A 66 -16.51 -3.44 2.35
N ASP A 67 -16.99 -3.56 3.58
CA ASP A 67 -17.17 -2.43 4.50
C ASP A 67 -15.83 -1.79 4.93
N GLN A 68 -14.76 -2.59 5.00
CA GLN A 68 -13.42 -2.07 5.26
C GLN A 68 -12.84 -1.39 4.04
N LEU A 69 -13.05 -1.93 2.84
CA LEU A 69 -12.58 -1.34 1.59
C LEU A 69 -13.22 0.02 1.28
N LYS A 70 -14.41 0.31 1.81
CA LYS A 70 -15.04 1.63 1.72
C LYS A 70 -14.32 2.72 2.54
N LYS A 71 -13.44 2.33 3.48
CA LYS A 71 -12.64 3.27 4.28
C LYS A 71 -11.46 3.82 3.47
N GLY A 72 -10.73 4.77 4.06
CA GLY A 72 -9.55 5.38 3.42
C GLY A 72 -8.46 4.36 3.09
N ALA A 73 -7.83 4.48 1.92
CA ALA A 73 -6.77 3.56 1.49
C ALA A 73 -5.50 3.67 2.35
N ALA A 74 -5.09 4.88 2.74
CA ALA A 74 -3.85 5.10 3.51
C ALA A 74 -3.70 4.21 4.76
N PRO A 75 -4.66 4.14 5.72
CA PRO A 75 -4.52 3.27 6.87
C PRO A 75 -4.48 1.77 6.51
N LEU A 76 -5.15 1.35 5.43
CA LEU A 76 -5.13 -0.04 4.97
C LEU A 76 -3.78 -0.39 4.33
N ILE A 77 -3.22 0.53 3.54
CA ILE A 77 -1.88 0.43 2.96
C ILE A 77 -0.85 0.32 4.09
N VAL A 78 -0.87 1.25 5.06
CA VAL A 78 0.07 1.21 6.20
C VAL A 78 -0.04 -0.10 6.96
N ALA A 79 -1.25 -0.61 7.19
CA ALA A 79 -1.44 -1.90 7.83
C ALA A 79 -0.87 -3.07 7.01
N ALA A 80 -0.98 -3.03 5.68
CA ALA A 80 -0.36 -4.02 4.79
C ALA A 80 1.18 -3.91 4.83
N LEU A 81 1.72 -2.71 4.80
CA LEU A 81 3.17 -2.46 4.87
C LEU A 81 3.76 -2.89 6.20
N ALA A 82 3.10 -2.60 7.32
CA ALA A 82 3.56 -2.99 8.65
C ALA A 82 3.60 -4.52 8.84
N LYS A 83 2.79 -5.28 8.10
CA LYS A 83 2.87 -6.76 8.07
C LYS A 83 4.09 -7.26 7.32
N ILE A 84 4.47 -6.59 6.23
CA ILE A 84 5.63 -6.97 5.40
C ILE A 84 6.94 -6.50 6.06
N TYR A 85 6.93 -5.27 6.58
CA TYR A 85 8.08 -4.52 7.08
C TYR A 85 7.79 -3.98 8.49
N PRO A 86 7.72 -4.85 9.52
CA PRO A 86 7.46 -4.42 10.87
C PRO A 86 8.61 -3.57 11.41
N CYS A 87 8.29 -2.49 12.10
CA CYS A 87 9.30 -1.71 12.81
C CYS A 87 9.91 -2.50 13.97
N PRO A 88 11.23 -2.37 14.21
CA PRO A 88 11.87 -3.04 15.33
C PRO A 88 11.29 -2.55 16.66
N THR A 89 10.92 -3.48 17.54
CA THR A 89 10.64 -3.15 18.94
C THR A 89 11.95 -2.83 19.64
N LYS A 90 11.93 -1.87 20.58
CA LYS A 90 13.14 -1.38 21.30
C LYS A 90 13.97 -2.50 21.96
N GLU A 91 13.41 -3.68 22.20
CA GLU A 91 14.09 -4.83 22.81
C GLU A 91 15.13 -5.50 21.89
N ARG A 92 15.09 -5.28 20.57
CA ARG A 92 16.01 -5.91 19.62
C ARG A 92 17.30 -5.10 19.36
N MET A 93 17.55 -4.07 20.16
CA MET A 93 18.68 -3.12 20.03
C MET A 93 19.54 -3.02 21.30
N SER A 94 19.44 -3.98 22.23
CA SER A 94 20.31 -4.10 23.42
C SER A 94 21.25 -5.28 23.32
#